data_AF-A0A940P2H2-F1
#
_entry.id   AF-A0A940P2H2-F1
#
_cell.length_a   1.000
_cell.length_b   1.000
_cell.length_c   1.000
_cell.angle_alpha   90.00
_cell.angle_beta   90.00
_cell.angle_gamma   90.00
#
_symmetry.space_group_name_H-M   'P 1'
#
loop_
_entity.id
_entity.type
_entity.pdbx_description
1 polymer ?
#
loop_
_entity_poly.entity_id
_entity_poly.type
_entity_poly.pdbx_seq_one_letter_code
_entity_poly.pdbx_strand_id
1 'polypeptide(L)'
;MYNGLFHTLIGASHLSKGTVCQDASDFRATEQYAIAVVADGHGSKRHFRSDVGSKLAVKACVDAVSDFMADTEAFEEGLMEDPKKLIRRIEKNIILRWNLAVRAHAEENPFTDQEKLPFTEEKFK
;
A
#
# COMPACT_ATOMS: atom_id res chain seq x y z
N MET A 1 15.95 9.10 -19.00
CA MET A 1 15.13 7.94 -18.56
C MET A 1 15.81 7.16 -17.46
N TYR A 2 15.30 7.28 -16.24
CA TYR A 2 15.72 6.41 -15.13
C TYR A 2 15.09 5.02 -15.32
N ASN A 3 15.87 3.96 -15.12
CA ASN A 3 15.36 2.59 -15.08
C ASN A 3 15.11 2.20 -13.62
N GLY A 4 14.00 1.50 -13.36
CA GLY A 4 13.70 0.92 -12.05
C GLY A 4 13.49 -0.58 -12.14
N LEU A 5 13.70 -1.25 -11.01
CA LEU A 5 13.46 -2.67 -10.82
C LEU A 5 12.82 -2.87 -9.45
N PHE A 6 11.82 -3.74 -9.37
CA PHE A 6 11.29 -4.24 -8.11
C PHE A 6 11.12 -5.74 -8.19
N HIS A 7 11.20 -6.39 -7.03
CA HIS A 7 10.92 -7.81 -6.92
C HIS A 7 10.22 -8.07 -5.59
N THR A 8 9.15 -8.85 -5.62
CA THR A 8 8.41 -9.30 -4.45
C THR A 8 8.49 -10.82 -4.39
N LEU A 9 8.99 -11.37 -3.29
CA LEU A 9 9.24 -12.80 -3.14
C LEU A 9 8.52 -13.38 -1.93
N ILE A 10 8.06 -14.61 -2.07
CA ILE A 10 7.53 -15.39 -0.95
C ILE A 10 8.68 -15.97 -0.11
N GLY A 11 8.67 -15.71 1.19
CA GLY A 11 9.66 -16.26 2.11
C GLY A 11 9.46 -17.76 2.39
N ALA A 12 10.54 -18.48 2.73
CA ALA A 12 10.49 -19.92 3.03
C ALA A 12 9.50 -20.30 4.15
N SER A 13 9.32 -19.42 5.15
CA SER A 13 8.34 -19.59 6.23
C SER A 13 6.89 -19.51 5.75
N HIS A 14 6.63 -18.74 4.69
CA HIS A 14 5.30 -18.65 4.08
C HIS A 14 5.01 -19.90 3.24
N LEU A 15 6.00 -20.34 2.45
CA LEU A 15 5.93 -21.59 1.70
C LEU A 15 5.66 -22.80 2.60
N SER A 16 6.37 -22.93 3.72
CA SER A 16 6.17 -24.05 4.65
C SER A 16 4.80 -24.07 5.34
N LYS A 17 4.13 -22.92 5.41
CA LYS A 17 2.79 -22.77 6.03
C LYS A 17 1.66 -22.72 5.00
N GLY A 18 1.97 -22.75 3.70
CA GLY A 18 0.99 -22.58 2.63
C GLY A 18 0.34 -21.19 2.62
N THR A 19 1.01 -20.16 3.15
CA THR A 19 0.49 -18.78 3.14
C THR A 19 0.99 -18.02 1.93
N VAL A 20 0.14 -17.17 1.35
CA VAL A 20 0.52 -16.31 0.21
C VAL A 20 1.58 -15.28 0.61
N CYS A 21 2.31 -14.73 -0.36
CA CYS A 21 3.16 -13.55 -0.12
C CYS A 21 2.24 -12.37 0.22
N GLN A 22 2.49 -11.72 1.35
CA GLN A 22 1.69 -10.60 1.82
C GLN A 22 2.37 -9.25 1.63
N ASP A 23 3.62 -9.25 1.17
CA ASP A 23 4.33 -8.03 0.81
C ASP A 23 3.97 -7.62 -0.62
N ALA A 24 4.13 -6.35 -0.91
CA ALA A 24 4.02 -5.82 -2.26
C ALA A 24 5.10 -4.75 -2.47
N SER A 25 5.58 -4.64 -3.71
CA SER A 25 6.44 -3.54 -4.12
C SER A 25 6.07 -3.10 -5.54
N ASP A 26 6.42 -1.87 -5.87
CA ASP A 26 6.30 -1.30 -7.21
C ASP A 26 7.26 -0.09 -7.32
N PHE A 27 7.44 0.42 -8.52
CA PHE A 27 8.17 1.66 -8.76
C PHE A 27 7.51 2.47 -9.87
N ARG A 28 7.86 3.75 -9.93
CA ARG A 28 7.59 4.58 -11.09
C ARG A 28 8.80 5.44 -11.37
N ALA A 29 9.24 5.44 -12.61
CA ALA A 29 10.36 6.25 -13.09
C ALA A 29 9.92 7.04 -14.32
N THR A 30 10.11 8.35 -14.28
CA THR A 30 9.81 9.29 -15.36
C THR A 30 11.06 10.12 -15.66
N GLU A 31 10.98 11.12 -16.53
CA GLU A 31 12.09 12.07 -16.69
C GLU A 31 12.17 13.08 -15.54
N GLN A 32 11.06 13.31 -14.83
CA GLN A 32 10.95 14.34 -13.78
C GLN A 32 11.17 13.78 -12.37
N TYR A 33 10.75 12.54 -12.11
CA TYR A 33 10.84 11.92 -10.80
C TYR A 33 10.93 10.40 -10.86
N ALA A 34 11.41 9.82 -9.76
CA ALA A 34 11.38 8.39 -9.51
C ALA A 34 10.90 8.11 -8.09
N ILE A 35 10.09 7.06 -7.94
CA ILE A 35 9.66 6.51 -6.65
C ILE A 35 9.83 5.00 -6.63
N ALA A 36 10.20 4.47 -5.48
CA ALA A 36 10.14 3.05 -5.15
C ALA A 36 9.21 2.90 -3.95
N VAL A 37 8.32 1.91 -4.00
CA VAL A 37 7.27 1.71 -3.01
C VAL A 37 7.33 0.28 -2.52
N VAL A 38 7.24 0.11 -1.20
CA VAL A 38 7.17 -1.20 -0.54
C VAL A 38 6.08 -1.16 0.53
N ALA A 39 5.33 -2.26 0.65
CA ALA A 39 4.36 -2.46 1.71
C ALA A 39 4.52 -3.87 2.29
N ASP A 40 4.82 -3.94 3.58
CA ASP A 40 4.92 -5.18 4.37
C ASP A 40 3.52 -5.57 4.86
N GLY A 41 3.08 -6.78 4.50
CA GLY A 41 1.80 -7.32 4.92
C GLY A 41 1.94 -8.18 6.18
N HIS A 42 0.89 -8.20 7.01
CA HIS A 42 0.98 -8.91 8.28
C HIS A 42 0.57 -10.39 8.20
N GLY A 43 1.53 -11.28 8.47
CA GLY A 43 1.40 -12.76 8.52
C GLY A 43 0.38 -13.37 9.50
N SER A 44 -0.31 -12.55 10.29
CA SER A 44 -1.19 -13.02 11.36
C SER A 44 -2.55 -13.45 10.80
N LYS A 45 -3.17 -14.46 11.42
CA LYS A 45 -4.53 -14.93 11.05
C LYS A 45 -5.61 -13.85 11.12
N ARG A 46 -5.33 -12.71 11.80
CA ARG A 46 -6.24 -11.56 11.89
C ARG A 46 -6.17 -10.65 10.65
N HIS A 47 -5.13 -10.76 9.83
CA HIS A 47 -4.96 -9.99 8.58
C HIS A 47 -5.08 -10.92 7.38
N PHE A 48 -6.23 -11.59 7.31
CA PHE A 48 -6.55 -12.65 6.34
C PHE A 48 -6.50 -12.20 4.87
N ARG A 49 -6.55 -10.89 4.60
CA ARG A 49 -6.40 -10.27 3.26
C ARG A 49 -5.21 -9.33 3.19
N SER A 50 -4.16 -9.56 3.98
CA SER A 50 -3.02 -8.63 4.01
C SER A 50 -2.25 -8.55 2.70
N ASP A 51 -2.29 -9.60 1.87
CA ASP A 51 -1.74 -9.62 0.52
C ASP A 51 -2.47 -8.67 -0.43
N VAL A 52 -3.79 -8.55 -0.29
CA VAL A 52 -4.58 -7.55 -1.01
C VAL A 52 -4.30 -6.17 -0.44
N GLY A 53 -4.29 -6.05 0.89
CA GLY A 53 -4.05 -4.79 1.60
C GLY A 53 -2.73 -4.14 1.20
N SER A 54 -1.64 -4.89 1.12
CA SER A 54 -0.33 -4.38 0.72
C SER A 54 -0.29 -3.94 -0.74
N LYS A 55 -0.88 -4.72 -1.68
CA LYS A 55 -1.00 -4.33 -3.09
C LYS A 55 -1.78 -3.02 -3.26
N LEU A 56 -2.89 -2.87 -2.53
CA LEU A 56 -3.68 -1.64 -2.55
C LEU A 56 -2.91 -0.45 -1.96
N ALA A 57 -2.10 -0.67 -0.92
CA ALA A 57 -1.27 0.38 -0.32
C ALA A 57 -0.19 0.86 -1.30
N VAL A 58 0.48 -0.07 -1.98
CA VAL A 58 1.47 0.24 -3.01
C VAL A 58 0.85 1.06 -4.14
N LYS A 59 -0.29 0.59 -4.68
CA LYS A 59 -1.03 1.32 -5.73
C LYS A 59 -1.44 2.72 -5.27
N ALA A 60 -1.99 2.84 -4.06
CA ALA A 60 -2.41 4.12 -3.50
C ALA A 60 -1.24 5.12 -3.38
N CYS A 61 -0.05 4.65 -3.03
CA CYS A 61 1.16 5.46 -2.98
C CYS A 61 1.60 5.93 -4.37
N VAL A 62 1.68 5.01 -5.33
CA VAL A 62 2.07 5.33 -6.71
C VAL A 62 1.12 6.36 -7.32
N ASP A 63 -0.20 6.15 -7.17
CA ASP A 63 -1.21 7.07 -7.70
C ASP A 63 -1.16 8.43 -7.01
N ALA A 64 -1.05 8.46 -5.67
CA ALA A 64 -0.99 9.72 -4.93
C ALA A 64 0.24 10.55 -5.32
N VAL A 65 1.43 9.95 -5.34
CA VAL A 65 2.63 10.68 -5.73
C VAL A 65 2.54 11.12 -7.19
N SER A 66 2.02 10.29 -8.08
CA SER A 66 1.87 10.66 -9.50
C SER A 66 0.95 11.87 -9.68
N ASP A 67 -0.13 11.97 -8.91
CA ASP A 67 -1.03 13.14 -8.97
C ASP A 67 -0.38 14.41 -8.42
N PHE A 68 0.48 14.31 -7.41
CA PHE A 68 1.26 15.45 -6.91
C PHE A 68 2.35 15.87 -7.89
N MET A 69 2.96 14.93 -8.61
CA MET A 69 4.00 15.19 -9.61
C MET A 69 3.43 15.56 -10.99
N ALA A 70 2.11 15.53 -11.18
CA ALA A 70 1.47 15.95 -12.43
C ALA A 70 1.67 17.45 -12.71
N ASP A 71 1.88 18.24 -11.66
CA ASP A 71 2.29 19.64 -11.71
C ASP A 71 3.60 19.79 -10.91
N THR A 72 4.73 19.64 -11.59
CA THR A 72 6.06 19.66 -10.97
C THR A 72 6.40 21.03 -10.39
N GLU A 73 5.94 22.12 -11.03
CA GLU A 73 6.20 23.48 -10.55
C GLU A 73 5.48 23.71 -9.21
N ALA A 74 4.18 23.36 -9.12
CA ALA A 74 3.44 23.46 -7.87
C ALA A 74 4.00 22.56 -6.76
N PHE A 75 4.54 21.38 -7.13
CA PHE A 75 5.22 20.50 -6.18
C PHE A 75 6.50 21.15 -5.62
N GLU A 76 7.35 21.69 -6.49
CA GLU A 76 8.60 22.35 -6.11
C GLU A 76 8.34 23.61 -5.25
N GLU A 77 7.35 24.42 -5.61
CA GLU A 77 6.91 25.56 -4.80
C GLU A 77 6.44 25.12 -3.40
N GLY A 78 5.58 24.11 -3.33
CA GLY A 78 5.11 23.57 -2.05
C GLY A 78 6.22 22.95 -1.21
N LEU A 79 7.24 22.37 -1.86
CA LEU A 79 8.42 21.82 -1.20
C LEU A 79 9.31 22.93 -0.65
N MET A 80 9.44 24.07 -1.33
CA MET A 80 10.19 25.23 -0.85
C MET A 80 9.47 25.99 0.26
N GLU A 81 8.13 26.11 0.18
CA GLU A 81 7.31 26.82 1.17
C GLU A 81 7.24 26.08 2.51
N ASP A 82 6.76 24.82 2.49
CA ASP A 82 6.63 24.00 3.70
C ASP A 82 6.69 22.50 3.34
N PRO A 83 7.90 21.91 3.33
CA PRO A 83 8.08 20.50 3.01
C PRO A 83 7.24 19.58 3.90
N LYS A 84 7.09 19.92 5.20
CA LYS A 84 6.36 19.08 6.15
C LYS A 84 4.86 19.07 5.84
N LYS A 85 4.31 20.22 5.44
CA LYS A 85 2.91 20.34 5.02
C LYS A 85 2.67 19.61 3.71
N LEU A 86 3.58 19.72 2.72
CA LEU A 86 3.47 18.99 1.46
C LEU A 86 3.47 17.47 1.71
N ILE A 87 4.46 16.96 2.44
CA ILE A 87 4.57 15.53 2.77
C ILE A 87 3.32 15.05 3.52
N ARG A 88 2.82 15.80 4.52
CA ARG A 88 1.57 15.45 5.22
C ARG A 88 0.35 15.39 4.30
N ARG A 89 0.28 16.21 3.25
CA ARG A 89 -0.81 16.15 2.26
C ARG A 89 -0.71 14.87 1.43
N ILE A 90 0.49 14.48 1.03
CA ILE A 90 0.75 13.22 0.30
C ILE A 90 0.37 12.03 1.20
N GLU A 91 0.86 11.97 2.44
CA GLU A 91 0.52 10.92 3.41
C GLU A 91 -0.98 10.76 3.60
N LYS A 92 -1.70 11.87 3.83
CA LYS A 92 -3.16 11.85 3.98
C LYS A 92 -3.87 11.35 2.72
N ASN A 93 -3.37 11.71 1.54
CA ASN A 93 -3.94 11.26 0.27
C ASN A 93 -3.73 9.75 0.07
N ILE A 94 -2.55 9.23 0.41
CA ILE A 94 -2.25 7.79 0.39
C ILE A 94 -3.20 7.04 1.32
N ILE A 95 -3.33 7.49 2.57
CA ILE A 95 -4.22 6.86 3.57
C ILE A 95 -5.67 6.87 3.09
N LEU A 96 -6.14 8.00 2.53
CA LEU A 96 -7.50 8.09 2.00
C LEU A 96 -7.73 7.09 0.86
N ARG A 97 -6.86 7.06 -0.14
CA ARG A 97 -6.98 6.14 -1.28
C ARG A 97 -6.95 4.69 -0.84
N TRP A 98 -6.01 4.34 0.03
CA TRP A 98 -5.89 2.98 0.55
C TRP A 98 -7.15 2.56 1.30
N ASN A 99 -7.67 3.42 2.18
CA ASN A 99 -8.91 3.14 2.91
C ASN A 99 -10.12 2.96 1.99
N LEU A 100 -10.26 3.80 0.96
CA LEU A 100 -11.33 3.68 -0.02
C LEU A 100 -11.21 2.37 -0.81
N ALA A 101 -10.00 2.02 -1.26
CA ALA A 101 -9.76 0.80 -2.01
C ALA A 101 -9.99 -0.47 -1.17
N VAL A 102 -9.58 -0.45 0.11
CA VAL A 102 -9.82 -1.56 1.04
C VAL A 102 -11.32 -1.73 1.30
N ARG A 103 -12.07 -0.63 1.46
CA ARG A 103 -13.53 -0.68 1.63
C ARG A 103 -14.23 -1.23 0.39
N ALA A 104 -13.90 -0.70 -0.80
CA ALA A 104 -14.44 -1.19 -2.06
C ALA A 104 -14.16 -2.69 -2.25
N HIS A 105 -12.93 -3.14 -1.98
CA HIS A 105 -12.59 -4.56 -2.03
C HIS A 105 -13.41 -5.39 -1.03
N ALA A 106 -13.65 -4.89 0.18
CA ALA A 106 -14.47 -5.59 1.17
C ALA A 106 -15.96 -5.67 0.78
N GLU A 107 -16.48 -4.64 0.11
CA GLU A 107 -17.85 -4.62 -0.42
C GLU A 107 -18.01 -5.60 -1.60
N GLU A 108 -17.06 -5.61 -2.53
CA GLU A 108 -17.05 -6.51 -3.70
C GLU A 108 -16.75 -7.97 -3.32
N ASN A 109 -16.05 -8.19 -2.20
CA ASN A 109 -15.67 -9.51 -1.71
C ASN A 109 -16.15 -9.67 -0.26
N PRO A 110 -17.44 -9.92 -0.01
CA PRO A 110 -17.97 -10.07 1.35
C PRO A 110 -17.17 -11.08 2.18
N PHE A 111 -17.04 -10.84 3.49
CA PHE A 111 -16.29 -11.72 4.38
C PHE A 111 -16.98 -13.09 4.53
N THR A 112 -16.22 -14.13 4.28
CA THR A 112 -16.64 -15.52 4.49
C THR A 112 -16.63 -15.87 5.98
N ASP A 113 -17.39 -16.90 6.36
CA ASP A 113 -17.40 -17.37 7.75
C ASP A 113 -16.01 -17.88 8.16
N GLN A 114 -15.27 -18.51 7.24
CA GLN A 114 -13.90 -18.97 7.46
C GLN A 114 -12.95 -17.82 7.82
N GLU A 115 -13.09 -16.66 7.16
CA GLU A 115 -12.29 -15.45 7.45
C GLU A 115 -12.65 -14.83 8.80
N LYS A 116 -13.87 -15.04 9.30
CA LYS A 116 -14.34 -14.54 10.60
C LYS A 116 -13.94 -15.46 11.76
N LEU A 117 -13.69 -16.75 11.53
CA LEU A 117 -13.30 -17.73 12.57
C LEU A 117 -12.14 -17.26 13.49
N PRO A 118 -11.08 -16.58 13.01
CA PRO A 118 -10.00 -16.12 13.88
C PRO A 118 -10.41 -15.02 14.86
N PHE A 119 -11.57 -14.39 14.66
CA PHE A 119 -12.10 -13.28 15.45
C PHE A 119 -12.98 -13.81 16.60
N THR A 120 -12.38 -14.48 17.57
CA THR A 120 -13.05 -14.87 18.83
C THR A 120 -12.93 -13.76 19.88
N GLU A 121 -13.94 -13.62 20.74
CA GLU A 121 -14.02 -12.56 21.78
C GLU A 121 -12.79 -12.52 22.72
N GLU A 122 -12.12 -13.66 22.94
CA GLU A 122 -10.92 -13.73 23.79
C GLU A 122 -9.70 -12.96 23.25
N LYS A 123 -9.67 -12.61 21.95
CA LYS A 123 -8.52 -11.97 21.31
C LYS A 123 -8.68 -10.46 21.09
N PHE A 124 -9.76 -9.87 21.62
CA PHE A 124 -10.08 -8.44 21.56
C PHE A 124 -10.23 -7.79 22.96
N LYS A 125 -9.86 -8.51 24.03
CA LYS A 125 -9.63 -7.90 25.35
C LYS A 125 -8.24 -7.31 25.47
#